data_AF-C8WP11-F1
#
_entry.id   AF-C8WP11-F1
#
_cell.length_a   1.000
_cell.length_b   1.000
_cell.length_c   1.000
_cell.angle_alpha   90.00
_cell.angle_beta   90.00
_cell.angle_gamma   90.00
#
_symmetry.space_group_name_H-M   'P 1'
#
loop_
_entity.id
_entity.type
_entity.pdbx_description
1 polymer ?
#
loop_
_entity_poly.entity_id
_entity_poly.type
_entity_poly.pdbx_seq_one_letter_code
_entity_poly.pdbx_strand_id
1 'polypeptide(L)' 'MFFVDGDKLAACFDANVGSDTIEEMAKAKPWYAVIRDSSMADDATHANYEELFRTYSPDTVPQVI' A
#
# COMPACT_ATOMS: atom_id res chain seq x y z
N MET A 1 5.21 1.31 -8.78
CA MET A 1 4.49 0.14 -8.23
C MET A 1 4.92 -1.12 -8.97
N PHE A 2 5.33 -2.16 -8.24
CA PHE A 2 5.72 -3.45 -8.81
C PHE A 2 4.73 -4.54 -8.36
N PHE A 3 4.29 -5.36 -9.30
CA PHE A 3 3.47 -6.55 -9.03
C PHE A 3 4.33 -7.80 -9.19
N VAL A 4 4.39 -8.64 -8.16
CA VAL A 4 5.15 -9.91 -8.17
C VAL A 4 4.20 -11.09 -8.06
N ASP A 5 4.48 -12.15 -8.81
CA ASP A 5 3.74 -13.43 -8.83
C ASP A 5 2.23 -13.28 -9.14
N GLY A 6 1.89 -12.54 -10.20
CA GLY A 6 0.51 -12.39 -10.68
C GLY A 6 -0.38 -11.62 -9.69
N ASP A 7 0.03 -10.40 -9.34
CA ASP A 7 -0.64 -9.47 -8.42
C ASP A 7 -0.70 -9.88 -6.95
N LYS A 8 -0.02 -10.95 -6.54
CA LYS A 8 0.04 -11.37 -5.12
C LYS A 8 0.76 -10.38 -4.22
N LEU A 9 1.75 -9.65 -4.74
CA LEU A 9 2.50 -8.67 -3.98
C LEU A 9 2.53 -7.34 -4.72
N ALA A 10 2.01 -6.29 -4.08
CA ALA A 10 2.16 -4.91 -4.51
C ALA A 10 3.24 -4.24 -3.67
N ALA A 11 4.32 -3.78 -4.29
CA ALA A 11 5.36 -3.03 -3.60
C ALA A 11 5.53 -1.63 -4.19
N CYS A 12 5.64 -0.63 -3.32
CA CYS A 12 5.96 0.74 -3.70
C CYS A 12 7.21 1.22 -2.96
N PHE A 13 8.21 1.63 -3.74
CA PHE A 13 9.52 2.11 -3.25
C PHE A 13 9.81 3.55 -3.69
N ASP A 14 8.82 4.24 -4.25
CA ASP A 14 8.98 5.64 -4.66
C ASP A 14 9.15 6.53 -3.43
N ALA A 15 10.06 7.49 -3.49
CA ALA A 15 10.14 8.52 -2.47
C ALA A 15 8.93 9.45 -2.63
N ASN A 16 8.08 9.54 -1.60
CA ASN A 16 6.87 10.36 -1.52
C ASN A 16 5.57 9.67 -2.00
N VAL A 17 5.26 8.50 -1.44
CA VAL A 17 3.99 7.79 -1.60
C VAL A 17 2.90 8.55 -0.84
N GLY A 18 1.93 9.08 -1.58
CA GLY A 18 0.72 9.70 -1.03
C GLY A 18 -0.50 8.78 -1.06
N SER A 19 -1.59 9.25 -0.45
CA SER A 19 -2.88 8.53 -0.33
C SER A 19 -3.40 7.96 -1.64
N ASP A 20 -3.29 8.70 -2.76
CA ASP A 20 -3.78 8.26 -4.07
C ASP A 20 -3.09 6.96 -4.52
N THR A 21 -1.78 6.85 -4.27
CA THR A 21 -1.02 5.63 -4.61
C THR A 21 -1.43 4.47 -3.71
N ILE A 22 -1.66 4.73 -2.42
CA ILE A 22 -2.12 3.70 -1.48
C ILE A 22 -3.52 3.22 -1.85
N GLU A 23 -4.40 4.13 -2.28
CA GLU A 23 -5.74 3.79 -2.74
C GLU A 23 -5.70 2.90 -4.00
N GLU A 24 -4.87 3.23 -4.99
CA GLU A 24 -4.66 2.39 -6.17
C GLU A 24 -4.10 1.01 -5.79
N MET A 25 -3.13 0.95 -4.88
CA MET A 25 -2.59 -0.32 -4.35
C MET A 25 -3.67 -1.13 -3.64
N ALA A 26 -4.50 -0.49 -2.83
CA ALA A 26 -5.60 -1.15 -2.14
C ALA A 26 -6.64 -1.66 -3.15
N LYS A 27 -7.04 -0.89 -4.15
CA LYS A 27 -8.00 -1.32 -5.18
C LYS A 27 -7.51 -2.50 -6.02
N ALA A 28 -6.18 -2.65 -6.18
CA ALA A 28 -5.59 -3.78 -6.88
C ALA A 28 -5.74 -5.13 -6.15
N LYS A 29 -6.19 -5.12 -4.88
CA LYS A 29 -6.44 -6.33 -4.07
C LYS A 29 -5.26 -7.32 -4.02
N PRO A 30 -4.03 -6.85 -3.73
CA PRO A 30 -2.90 -7.76 -3.61
C PRO A 30 -3.04 -8.63 -2.36
N TRP A 31 -2.42 -9.81 -2.33
CA TRP A 31 -2.34 -10.58 -1.08
C TRP A 31 -1.42 -9.91 -0.05
N TYR A 32 -0.35 -9.29 -0.52
CA TYR A 32 0.61 -8.57 0.30
C TYR A 32 0.87 -7.17 -0.27
N ALA A 33 0.88 -6.17 0.59
CA ALA A 33 1.26 -4.81 0.22
C ALA A 33 2.51 -4.40 1.01
N VAL A 34 3.59 -4.02 0.34
CA VAL A 34 4.84 -3.59 0.97
C VAL A 34 5.09 -2.12 0.64
N ILE A 35 5.12 -1.29 1.67
CA ILE A 35 5.49 0.12 1.59
C ILE A 35 6.61 0.36 2.59
N ARG A 36 7.58 1.18 2.20
CA ARG A 36 8.63 1.60 3.12
C ARG A 36 8.15 2.79 3.94
N ASP A 37 8.33 2.75 5.25
CA ASP A 37 7.88 3.81 6.17
C ASP A 37 8.44 5.19 5.76
N SER A 38 9.75 5.23 5.49
CA SER A 38 10.45 6.44 5.07
C SER A 38 10.05 6.98 3.68
N SER A 39 9.17 6.26 2.97
CA SER A 39 8.69 6.64 1.64
C SER A 39 7.31 7.28 1.68
N MET A 40 6.59 7.21 2.80
CA MET A 40 5.30 7.87 2.96
C MET A 40 5.46 9.40 3.04
N ALA A 41 4.53 10.10 2.39
CA ALA A 41 4.57 11.56 2.26
C ALA A 41 4.37 12.31 3.58
N ASP A 42 3.48 11.79 4.44
CA ASP A 42 3.12 12.41 5.71
C ASP A 42 2.51 11.39 6.70
N ASP A 43 2.39 11.80 7.97
CA ASP A 43 1.78 11.00 9.05
C ASP A 43 0.30 10.68 8.77
N ALA A 44 -0.39 11.53 8.01
CA ALA A 44 -1.78 11.31 7.63
C ALA A 44 -1.91 10.15 6.64
N THR A 45 -0.95 10.01 5.72
CA THR A 45 -0.86 8.90 4.77
C THR A 45 -0.60 7.59 5.52
N HIS A 46 0.25 7.62 6.54
CA HIS A 46 0.49 6.46 7.41
C HIS A 46 -0.77 6.08 8.20
N ALA A 47 -1.51 7.05 8.76
CA ALA A 47 -2.74 6.78 9.50
C ALA A 47 -3.87 6.24 8.61
N ASN A 48 -4.03 6.81 7.40
CA ASN A 48 -5.09 6.45 6.47
C ASN A 48 -4.81 5.15 5.70
N TYR A 49 -3.54 4.71 5.65
CA TYR A 49 -3.12 3.53 4.90
C TYR A 49 -3.88 2.26 5.35
N GLU A 50 -3.97 2.01 6.66
CA GLU A 50 -4.66 0.83 7.18
C GLU A 50 -6.17 0.90 6.88
N GLU A 51 -6.76 2.08 6.95
CA GLU A 51 -8.18 2.29 6.67
C GLU A 51 -8.51 2.05 5.19
N LEU A 52 -7.66 2.53 4.28
CA LEU A 52 -7.79 2.29 2.83
C LEU A 52 -7.72 0.80 2.51
N PHE A 53 -6.76 0.08 3.08
CA PHE A 53 -6.69 -1.38 2.91
C PHE A 53 -7.90 -2.07 3.54
N ARG A 54 -8.36 -1.69 4.74
CA ARG A 54 -9.59 -2.27 5.33
C ARG A 54 -10.84 -2.00 4.50
N THR A 55 -10.90 -0.87 3.80
CA THR A 55 -12.05 -0.48 2.98
C THR A 55 -12.09 -1.23 1.65
N TYR A 56 -10.96 -1.26 0.93
CA TYR A 56 -10.93 -1.79 -0.44
C TYR A 56 -10.46 -3.25 -0.53
N SER A 57 -9.61 -3.68 0.41
CA SER A 57 -8.95 -4.99 0.42
C SER A 57 -8.70 -5.52 1.85
N PRO A 58 -9.78 -5.83 2.59
CA PRO A 58 -9.67 -6.29 3.97
C PRO A 58 -8.87 -7.61 4.13
N ASP A 59 -8.71 -8.36 3.04
CA ASP A 59 -7.96 -9.61 2.99
C ASP A 59 -6.46 -9.41 2.65
N THR A 60 -6.05 -8.20 2.23
CA THR A 60 -4.63 -7.89 2.03
C THR A 60 -3.93 -7.86 3.37
N VAL A 61 -2.73 -8.45 3.44
CA VAL A 61 -1.83 -8.32 4.58
C VAL A 61 -0.82 -7.22 4.28
N PRO A 62 -1.01 -6.01 4.80
CA PRO A 62 -0.06 -4.96 4.54
C PRO A 62 1.15 -5.07 5.47
N GLN A 63 2.32 -4.76 4.95
CA GLN A 63 3.60 -4.76 5.65
C GLN A 63 4.33 -3.44 5.42
N VAL A 64 4.66 -2.77 6.52
CA VAL A 64 5.47 -1.56 6.52
C VAL A 64 6.88 -1.95 6.98
N ILE A 65 7.91 -1.59 6.19
CA ILE A 65 9.33 -1.94 6.43
C ILE A 65 10.27 -0.73 6.42
#